data_AF-A0A355UAE6-F1
#
_entry.id   AF-A0A355UAE6-F1
#
_cell.length_a   1.000
_cell.length_b   1.000
_cell.length_c   1.000
_cell.angle_alpha   90.00
_cell.angle_beta   90.00
_cell.angle_gamma   90.00
#
_symmetry.space_group_name_H-M   'P 1'
#
loop_
_entity.id
_entity.type
_entity.pdbx_description
1 polymer ?
#
loop_
_entity_poly.entity_id
_entity_poly.type
_entity_poly.pdbx_seq_one_letter_code
_entity_poly.pdbx_strand_id
1 'polypeptide(L)'
;YFINLKGKQFRSPLAVMNGIPKSPLNRYLQVTDAVVAYNTYINCESPWHFGVGSNVSEKDVLPLSEIRSDRPDRCIVANNLIYNEKGDANPIMAHDSLDGITFASNVISNNGVGFKAQKGLDAKTFTLKNVSDNILAPSEKIEGDWYQGFDFETINTDIFGQSRAKNNQPGAIVKTPAKVPALLDRSKYGATWFESETVTAEITEQKVSNTKELTEAISTIPDGGNILLAGGEYTLEASLVISKNIGIHSLGDATIQYNGPSETALFQMIPKGDLTLQGLTLKGNGSNYAFATLKQNMSSHYNLEVSDCNISDFNYVLKAYKESMAQTIWFVKTEISDCTNGIELSQETNDKGDYNVEFLNIVKCTFTNVKQNVIDYYRGGYDESTIGGNLTVKGSTFINCGANEENGILLNHRGIINVEIAGNTFNNNAVKRVSVLWGAKNNHESGNTITNSGVIEVQQNLELKMMY
;
A
#
# COMPACT_ATOMS: atom_id res chain seq x y z
N TYR A 1 -16.31 -14.11 11.76
CA TYR A 1 -15.08 -14.42 12.53
C TYR A 1 -13.93 -13.77 11.80
N PHE A 2 -13.12 -12.97 12.49
CA PHE A 2 -12.09 -12.11 11.92
C PHE A 2 -10.78 -12.34 12.68
N ILE A 3 -9.67 -12.57 11.97
CA ILE A 3 -8.37 -12.84 12.58
C ILE A 3 -7.25 -12.12 11.82
N ASN A 4 -6.34 -11.47 12.55
CA ASN A 4 -5.12 -10.83 12.04
C ASN A 4 -5.36 -9.78 10.93
N LEU A 5 -6.55 -9.15 10.91
CA LEU A 5 -6.89 -8.14 9.93
C LEU A 5 -6.35 -6.76 10.35
N LYS A 6 -5.66 -6.09 9.42
CA LYS A 6 -5.00 -4.78 9.65
C LYS A 6 -5.61 -3.64 8.82
N GLY A 7 -6.67 -3.94 8.07
CA GLY A 7 -7.36 -2.93 7.26
C GLY A 7 -7.97 -1.85 8.13
N LYS A 8 -8.11 -0.64 7.57
CA LYS A 8 -8.66 0.54 8.24
C LYS A 8 -9.74 1.17 7.37
N GLN A 9 -10.55 2.05 7.97
CA GLN A 9 -11.60 2.81 7.28
C GLN A 9 -12.51 1.88 6.46
N PHE A 10 -12.64 2.05 5.14
CA PHE A 10 -13.51 1.21 4.29
C PHE A 10 -13.16 -0.28 4.30
N ARG A 11 -11.95 -0.63 4.77
CA ARG A 11 -11.43 -2.00 4.81
C ARG A 11 -11.21 -2.51 6.23
N SER A 12 -11.72 -1.80 7.25
CA SER A 12 -11.64 -2.27 8.63
C SER A 12 -12.40 -3.60 8.80
N PRO A 13 -12.05 -4.40 9.81
CA PRO A 13 -12.70 -5.69 10.07
C PRO A 13 -14.22 -5.56 10.20
N LEU A 14 -14.69 -4.49 10.83
CA LEU A 14 -16.06 -3.98 10.76
C LEU A 14 -16.02 -2.50 10.35
N ALA A 15 -16.70 -2.17 9.25
CA ALA A 15 -16.88 -0.80 8.78
C ALA A 15 -18.38 -0.50 8.68
N VAL A 16 -18.87 0.46 9.46
CA VAL A 16 -20.23 0.99 9.35
C VAL A 16 -20.14 2.42 8.84
N MET A 17 -20.67 2.66 7.65
CA MET A 17 -20.44 3.89 6.88
C MET A 17 -21.48 4.98 7.14
N ASN A 18 -21.09 6.23 6.98
CA ASN A 18 -22.03 7.33 6.74
C ASN A 18 -22.58 7.23 5.30
N GLY A 19 -23.85 7.56 5.14
CA GLY A 19 -24.52 7.72 3.85
C GLY A 19 -24.61 9.18 3.39
N ILE A 20 -25.16 9.38 2.20
CA ILE A 20 -25.39 10.69 1.59
C ILE A 20 -26.88 11.04 1.73
N PRO A 21 -27.23 12.24 2.22
CA PRO A 21 -28.62 12.70 2.24
C PRO A 21 -29.26 12.65 0.86
N LYS A 22 -30.41 11.96 0.76
CA LYS A 22 -31.11 11.74 -0.53
C LYS A 22 -30.19 11.12 -1.58
N SER A 23 -29.37 10.16 -1.16
CA SER A 23 -28.41 9.47 -2.02
C SER A 23 -29.07 8.94 -3.29
N PRO A 24 -28.48 9.18 -4.48
CA PRO A 24 -28.86 8.45 -5.67
C PRO A 24 -28.48 6.96 -5.55
N LEU A 25 -29.04 6.13 -6.42
CA LEU A 25 -28.93 4.66 -6.33
C LEU A 25 -27.49 4.13 -6.38
N ASN A 26 -26.62 4.80 -7.12
CA ASN A 26 -25.21 4.42 -7.29
C ASN A 26 -24.29 5.01 -6.20
N ARG A 27 -24.85 5.48 -5.09
CA ARG A 27 -24.14 6.14 -3.99
C ARG A 27 -24.53 5.55 -2.65
N TYR A 28 -23.82 5.97 -1.60
CA TYR A 28 -23.95 5.40 -0.26
C TYR A 28 -25.27 5.83 0.40
N LEU A 29 -26.17 4.86 0.60
CA LEU A 29 -27.34 5.03 1.47
C LEU A 29 -26.93 4.98 2.94
N GLN A 30 -27.72 5.63 3.80
CA GLN A 30 -27.56 5.56 5.24
C GLN A 30 -27.63 4.11 5.73
N VAL A 31 -26.73 3.72 6.61
CA VAL A 31 -26.86 2.44 7.33
C VAL A 31 -27.94 2.60 8.39
N THR A 32 -29.00 1.81 8.29
CA THR A 32 -30.09 1.80 9.27
C THR A 32 -30.53 0.38 9.61
N ASP A 33 -31.00 0.17 10.85
CA ASP A 33 -31.59 -1.10 11.31
C ASP A 33 -30.62 -2.31 11.19
N ALA A 34 -29.31 -2.06 11.33
CA ALA A 34 -28.28 -3.08 11.23
C ALA A 34 -28.02 -3.78 12.57
N VAL A 35 -27.90 -5.11 12.56
CA VAL A 35 -27.52 -5.93 13.72
C VAL A 35 -26.17 -6.59 13.48
N VAL A 36 -25.19 -6.27 14.33
CA VAL A 36 -23.84 -6.87 14.34
C VAL A 36 -23.71 -7.68 15.63
N ALA A 37 -23.92 -8.99 15.55
CA ALA A 37 -23.94 -9.84 16.73
C ALA A 37 -23.10 -11.12 16.63
N TYR A 38 -22.57 -11.55 17.78
CA TYR A 38 -21.81 -12.80 17.92
C TYR A 38 -20.60 -12.94 16.99
N ASN A 39 -19.96 -11.83 16.64
CA ASN A 39 -18.71 -11.84 15.88
C ASN A 39 -17.52 -11.97 16.83
N THR A 40 -16.48 -12.67 16.38
CA THR A 40 -15.18 -12.74 17.06
C THR A 40 -14.14 -12.01 16.23
N TYR A 41 -13.37 -11.13 16.87
CA TYR A 41 -12.25 -10.37 16.31
C TYR A 41 -11.00 -10.71 17.11
N ILE A 42 -9.99 -11.29 16.47
CA ILE A 42 -8.74 -11.71 17.12
C ILE A 42 -7.58 -11.00 16.45
N ASN A 43 -6.78 -10.27 17.24
CA ASN A 43 -5.60 -9.54 16.78
C ASN A 43 -5.89 -8.67 15.55
N CYS A 44 -7.08 -8.07 15.53
CA CYS A 44 -7.53 -7.18 14.49
C CYS A 44 -7.22 -5.75 14.93
N GLU A 45 -6.52 -4.96 14.12
CA GLU A 45 -6.19 -3.58 14.47
C GLU A 45 -7.45 -2.72 14.40
N SER A 46 -7.81 -2.04 15.50
CA SER A 46 -8.98 -1.17 15.60
C SER A 46 -10.22 -1.78 14.96
N PRO A 47 -10.73 -2.93 15.46
CA PRO A 47 -11.62 -3.78 14.67
C PRO A 47 -12.94 -3.11 14.29
N TRP A 48 -13.45 -2.15 15.07
CA TRP A 48 -14.76 -1.55 14.83
C TRP A 48 -14.65 -0.08 14.43
N HIS A 49 -14.97 0.21 13.18
CA HIS A 49 -15.06 1.59 12.67
C HIS A 49 -16.51 1.97 12.39
N PHE A 50 -16.92 3.14 12.86
CA PHE A 50 -18.27 3.69 12.67
C PHE A 50 -18.21 5.11 12.13
N GLY A 51 -19.22 5.48 11.34
CA GLY A 51 -19.25 6.74 10.61
C GLY A 51 -18.23 6.82 9.47
N VAL A 52 -17.78 5.68 8.99
CA VAL A 52 -16.71 5.58 7.98
C VAL A 52 -17.10 6.33 6.72
N GLY A 53 -16.14 7.08 6.16
CA GLY A 53 -16.34 7.85 4.93
C GLY A 53 -16.93 9.24 5.15
N SER A 54 -17.22 9.64 6.40
CA SER A 54 -17.60 11.02 6.69
C SER A 54 -16.56 12.00 6.15
N ASN A 55 -17.01 12.87 5.24
CA ASN A 55 -16.21 13.89 4.57
C ASN A 55 -16.86 15.27 4.71
N VAL A 56 -17.58 15.51 5.82
CA VAL A 56 -18.26 16.79 6.09
C VAL A 56 -17.27 17.97 6.12
N SER A 57 -16.01 17.72 6.48
CA SER A 57 -14.91 18.69 6.42
C SER A 57 -14.45 19.03 5.00
N GLU A 58 -14.85 18.27 3.99
CA GLU A 58 -14.50 18.45 2.59
C GLU A 58 -15.61 19.19 1.81
N LYS A 59 -16.67 19.67 2.48
CA LYS A 59 -17.82 20.36 1.88
C LYS A 59 -17.49 21.59 1.03
N ASP A 60 -16.34 22.22 1.29
CA ASP A 60 -15.91 23.42 0.59
C ASP A 60 -15.16 23.09 -0.72
N VAL A 61 -14.75 21.83 -0.90
CA VAL A 61 -14.01 21.34 -2.08
C VAL A 61 -14.73 20.22 -2.84
N LEU A 62 -15.83 19.68 -2.29
CA LEU A 62 -16.65 18.64 -2.91
C LEU A 62 -18.11 19.08 -3.10
N PRO A 63 -18.81 18.59 -4.13
CA PRO A 63 -20.22 18.87 -4.32
C PRO A 63 -21.08 18.15 -3.27
N LEU A 64 -22.27 18.69 -2.98
CA LEU A 64 -23.20 18.15 -1.97
C LEU A 64 -23.55 16.68 -2.18
N SER A 65 -23.59 16.22 -3.44
CA SER A 65 -23.84 14.83 -3.81
C SER A 65 -22.76 13.84 -3.36
N GLU A 66 -21.61 14.35 -2.88
CA GLU A 66 -20.48 13.58 -2.38
C GLU A 66 -20.38 13.57 -0.86
N ILE A 67 -21.15 14.44 -0.18
CA ILE A 67 -21.01 14.66 1.26
C ILE A 67 -21.76 13.58 2.03
N ARG A 68 -21.01 12.75 2.75
CA ARG A 68 -21.51 11.64 3.57
C ARG A 68 -21.82 12.10 5.00
N SER A 69 -22.96 12.76 5.17
CA SER A 69 -23.40 13.29 6.46
C SER A 69 -24.53 12.50 7.15
N ASP A 70 -25.12 11.50 6.50
CA ASP A 70 -26.17 10.67 7.11
C ASP A 70 -25.53 9.55 7.95
N ARG A 71 -25.52 9.74 9.27
CA ARG A 71 -24.91 8.82 10.23
C ARG A 71 -25.66 7.49 10.33
N PRO A 72 -24.99 6.40 10.76
CA PRO A 72 -25.69 5.17 11.09
C PRO A 72 -26.80 5.41 12.12
N ASP A 73 -27.98 4.85 11.89
CA ASP A 73 -29.14 4.97 12.78
C ASP A 73 -29.75 3.60 13.12
N ARG A 74 -30.39 3.48 14.29
CA ARG A 74 -31.04 2.25 14.77
C ARG A 74 -30.18 0.99 14.65
N CYS A 75 -28.88 1.11 14.88
CA CYS A 75 -27.92 0.01 14.79
C CYS A 75 -27.71 -0.65 16.15
N ILE A 76 -27.49 -1.97 16.16
CA ILE A 76 -27.20 -2.76 17.35
C ILE A 76 -25.88 -3.50 17.15
N VAL A 77 -24.94 -3.34 18.09
CA VAL A 77 -23.67 -4.07 18.15
C VAL A 77 -23.64 -4.84 19.45
N ALA A 78 -23.88 -6.15 19.41
CA ALA A 78 -24.10 -6.92 20.65
C ALA A 78 -23.48 -8.31 20.70
N ASN A 79 -23.09 -8.75 21.89
CA ASN A 79 -22.54 -10.10 22.13
C ASN A 79 -21.31 -10.43 21.24
N ASN A 80 -20.55 -9.42 20.81
CA ASN A 80 -19.32 -9.63 20.07
C ASN A 80 -18.13 -9.82 21.02
N LEU A 81 -17.08 -10.46 20.54
CA LEU A 81 -15.86 -10.77 21.27
C LEU A 81 -14.65 -10.15 20.57
N ILE A 82 -13.85 -9.37 21.29
CA ILE A 82 -12.54 -8.87 20.84
C ILE A 82 -11.44 -9.52 21.71
N TYR A 83 -10.40 -10.02 21.07
CA TYR A 83 -9.19 -10.49 21.75
C TYR A 83 -7.96 -9.88 21.08
N ASN A 84 -7.11 -9.24 21.89
CA ASN A 84 -5.87 -8.63 21.45
C ASN A 84 -4.71 -9.18 22.28
N GLU A 85 -3.82 -9.92 21.63
CA GLU A 85 -2.55 -10.35 22.21
C GLU A 85 -1.62 -9.16 22.42
N LYS A 86 -1.48 -8.30 21.41
CA LYS A 86 -0.91 -6.96 21.56
C LYS A 86 -2.07 -5.99 21.75
N GLY A 87 -2.21 -5.44 22.96
CA GLY A 87 -3.34 -4.58 23.29
C GLY A 87 -3.50 -3.37 22.35
N ASP A 88 -4.75 -2.97 22.16
CA ASP A 88 -5.17 -1.89 21.25
C ASP A 88 -5.81 -0.75 22.05
N ALA A 89 -5.25 0.46 21.95
CA ALA A 89 -5.79 1.64 22.64
C ALA A 89 -7.11 2.14 22.01
N ASN A 90 -7.40 1.76 20.76
CA ASN A 90 -8.53 2.25 19.97
C ASN A 90 -9.31 1.10 19.33
N PRO A 91 -9.92 0.19 20.12
CA PRO A 91 -10.70 -0.92 19.58
C PRO A 91 -11.98 -0.46 18.85
N ILE A 92 -12.42 0.78 19.11
CA ILE A 92 -13.53 1.46 18.46
C ILE A 92 -13.01 2.77 17.88
N MET A 93 -13.17 2.95 16.57
CA MET A 93 -12.85 4.16 15.84
C MET A 93 -14.14 4.87 15.41
N ALA A 94 -14.37 6.06 15.96
CA ALA A 94 -15.49 6.92 15.61
C ALA A 94 -15.02 7.99 14.61
N HIS A 95 -15.50 7.91 13.37
CA HIS A 95 -15.28 8.92 12.32
C HIS A 95 -16.40 9.97 12.30
N ASP A 96 -17.50 9.71 13.02
CA ASP A 96 -18.58 10.64 13.30
C ASP A 96 -19.25 10.22 14.64
N SER A 97 -20.30 10.92 15.04
CA SER A 97 -21.12 10.57 16.21
C SER A 97 -21.67 9.13 16.15
N LEU A 98 -21.76 8.49 17.33
CA LEU A 98 -22.23 7.12 17.51
C LEU A 98 -23.66 7.05 18.09
N ASP A 99 -24.41 8.14 18.04
CA ASP A 99 -25.71 8.33 18.69
C ASP A 99 -26.82 7.41 18.15
N GLY A 100 -26.69 6.91 16.92
CA GLY A 100 -27.59 5.92 16.34
C GLY A 100 -27.19 4.46 16.59
N ILE A 101 -26.16 4.19 17.42
CA ILE A 101 -25.61 2.84 17.62
C ILE A 101 -25.71 2.42 19.09
N THR A 102 -26.43 1.34 19.34
CA THR A 102 -26.52 0.70 20.66
C THR A 102 -25.49 -0.42 20.78
N PHE A 103 -24.59 -0.30 21.75
CA PHE A 103 -23.65 -1.36 22.13
C PHE A 103 -24.18 -2.11 23.35
N ALA A 104 -24.19 -3.45 23.31
CA ALA A 104 -24.71 -4.26 24.42
C ALA A 104 -23.97 -5.59 24.61
N SER A 105 -23.59 -5.91 25.84
CA SER A 105 -23.02 -7.22 26.23
C SER A 105 -21.84 -7.70 25.36
N ASN A 106 -21.04 -6.78 24.80
CA ASN A 106 -19.81 -7.13 24.12
C ASN A 106 -18.66 -7.30 25.11
N VAL A 107 -17.66 -8.08 24.74
CA VAL A 107 -16.52 -8.39 25.61
C VAL A 107 -15.20 -8.17 24.89
N ILE A 108 -14.22 -7.58 25.58
CA ILE A 108 -12.84 -7.41 25.10
C ILE A 108 -11.81 -7.94 26.12
N SER A 109 -10.83 -8.71 25.65
CA SER A 109 -9.57 -8.96 26.35
C SER A 109 -8.45 -8.22 25.63
N ASN A 110 -7.84 -7.23 26.29
CA ASN A 110 -6.96 -6.24 25.65
C ASN A 110 -5.51 -6.25 26.15
N ASN A 111 -5.06 -7.37 26.72
CA ASN A 111 -3.73 -7.53 27.30
C ASN A 111 -3.27 -6.34 28.19
N GLY A 112 -4.15 -5.87 29.08
CA GLY A 112 -3.86 -4.80 30.03
C GLY A 112 -3.79 -3.37 29.45
N VAL A 113 -3.90 -3.19 28.13
CA VAL A 113 -3.95 -1.85 27.52
C VAL A 113 -5.32 -1.22 27.74
N GLY A 114 -5.34 0.01 28.27
CA GLY A 114 -6.57 0.77 28.45
C GLY A 114 -7.12 1.31 27.13
N PHE A 115 -8.44 1.49 27.06
CA PHE A 115 -9.13 2.10 25.92
C PHE A 115 -10.25 3.04 26.41
N LYS A 116 -10.74 3.91 25.53
CA LYS A 116 -11.87 4.81 25.86
C LYS A 116 -13.10 3.99 26.23
N ALA A 117 -13.59 4.16 27.46
CA ALA A 117 -14.75 3.42 27.96
C ALA A 117 -15.98 3.63 27.06
N GLN A 118 -16.64 2.52 26.71
CA GLN A 118 -17.86 2.51 25.91
C GLN A 118 -18.89 1.62 26.61
N LYS A 119 -20.07 2.17 26.90
CA LYS A 119 -21.16 1.41 27.51
C LYS A 119 -21.50 0.21 26.61
N GLY A 120 -21.58 -0.99 27.19
CA GLY A 120 -21.88 -2.22 26.46
C GLY A 120 -20.67 -2.92 25.82
N LEU A 121 -19.45 -2.45 26.12
CA LEU A 121 -18.19 -3.17 25.85
C LEU A 121 -17.42 -3.35 27.17
N ASP A 122 -17.44 -4.56 27.71
CA ASP A 122 -16.82 -4.87 28.99
C ASP A 122 -15.42 -5.48 28.80
N ALA A 123 -14.44 -4.94 29.53
CA ALA A 123 -13.12 -5.54 29.60
C ALA A 123 -13.14 -6.78 30.52
N LYS A 124 -12.74 -7.94 29.99
CA LYS A 124 -12.60 -9.20 30.73
C LYS A 124 -11.27 -9.86 30.41
N THR A 125 -10.74 -10.64 31.34
CA THR A 125 -9.57 -11.48 31.11
C THR A 125 -10.02 -12.89 30.73
N PHE A 126 -9.60 -13.37 29.56
CA PHE A 126 -9.78 -14.75 29.13
C PHE A 126 -8.65 -15.13 28.17
N THR A 127 -8.42 -16.43 28.02
CA THR A 127 -7.42 -16.99 27.09
C THR A 127 -8.10 -17.68 25.91
N LEU A 128 -7.35 -17.83 24.83
CA LEU A 128 -7.77 -18.61 23.66
C LEU A 128 -6.97 -19.90 23.57
N LYS A 129 -7.58 -20.93 22.96
CA LYS A 129 -6.94 -22.17 22.57
C LYS A 129 -7.02 -22.37 21.07
N ASN A 130 -6.00 -23.01 20.49
CA ASN A 130 -6.02 -23.40 19.10
C ASN A 130 -7.01 -24.55 18.86
N VAL A 131 -7.88 -24.38 17.87
CA VAL A 131 -8.92 -25.34 17.51
C VAL A 131 -8.59 -25.99 16.17
N SER A 132 -8.12 -25.21 15.20
CA SER A 132 -7.59 -25.66 13.90
C SER A 132 -6.77 -24.53 13.29
N ASP A 133 -6.18 -24.75 12.11
CA ASP A 133 -5.48 -23.71 11.37
C ASP A 133 -6.33 -22.43 11.26
N ASN A 134 -5.80 -21.33 11.78
CA ASN A 134 -6.41 -20.00 11.84
C ASN A 134 -7.73 -19.88 12.63
N ILE A 135 -8.10 -20.89 13.44
CA ILE A 135 -9.29 -20.84 14.29
C ILE A 135 -8.90 -21.04 15.76
N LEU A 136 -9.20 -20.01 16.56
CA LEU A 136 -9.00 -19.93 17.99
C LEU A 136 -10.36 -19.77 18.66
N ALA A 137 -10.51 -20.34 19.85
CA ALA A 137 -11.74 -20.21 20.64
C ALA A 137 -11.41 -19.89 22.10
N PRO A 138 -12.32 -19.27 22.87
CA PRO A 138 -12.17 -19.15 24.31
C PRO A 138 -11.84 -20.51 24.94
N SER A 139 -10.80 -20.54 25.77
CA SER A 139 -10.39 -21.76 26.47
C SER A 139 -11.48 -22.27 27.40
N GLU A 140 -12.21 -21.33 28.00
CA GLU A 140 -13.27 -21.51 28.98
C GLU A 140 -14.52 -20.73 28.57
N LYS A 141 -15.67 -21.08 29.16
CA LYS A 141 -16.92 -20.36 28.94
C LYS A 141 -16.79 -18.95 29.52
N ILE A 142 -17.15 -17.96 28.73
CA ILE A 142 -17.26 -16.59 29.22
C ILE A 142 -18.65 -16.47 29.87
N GLU A 143 -18.70 -16.16 31.16
CA GLU A 143 -19.96 -15.98 31.91
C GLU A 143 -20.49 -14.55 31.78
N GLY A 144 -21.82 -14.41 31.75
CA GLY A 144 -22.51 -13.12 31.67
C GLY A 144 -23.93 -13.22 31.13
N ASP A 145 -24.66 -12.11 31.25
CA ASP A 145 -25.97 -11.93 30.65
C ASP A 145 -25.84 -11.37 29.23
N TRP A 146 -26.31 -12.14 28.26
CA TRP A 146 -26.16 -11.82 26.84
C TRP A 146 -27.41 -11.14 26.31
N TYR A 147 -27.20 -10.07 25.54
CA TYR A 147 -28.25 -9.26 24.97
C TYR A 147 -29.18 -10.10 24.09
N GLN A 148 -30.49 -9.86 24.21
CA GLN A 148 -31.53 -10.43 23.35
C GLN A 148 -32.29 -9.26 22.72
N GLY A 149 -32.13 -9.10 21.41
CA GLY A 149 -32.83 -8.09 20.63
C GLY A 149 -33.80 -8.71 19.64
N PHE A 150 -34.37 -7.86 18.79
CA PHE A 150 -35.16 -8.29 17.64
C PHE A 150 -34.36 -9.23 16.73
N ASP A 151 -34.96 -10.34 16.32
CA ASP A 151 -34.40 -11.40 15.48
C ASP A 151 -33.19 -12.17 16.05
N PHE A 152 -32.79 -11.98 17.31
CA PHE A 152 -31.67 -12.74 17.90
C PHE A 152 -31.95 -14.24 18.01
N GLU A 153 -33.22 -14.64 18.09
CA GLU A 153 -33.67 -16.02 18.06
C GLU A 153 -33.37 -16.73 16.73
N THR A 154 -33.14 -15.98 15.65
CA THR A 154 -32.73 -16.53 14.35
C THR A 154 -31.25 -16.95 14.34
N ILE A 155 -30.43 -16.36 15.22
CA ILE A 155 -29.00 -16.70 15.39
C ILE A 155 -28.89 -17.85 16.40
N ASN A 156 -29.38 -19.02 16.03
CA ASN A 156 -29.55 -20.15 16.96
C ASN A 156 -28.34 -21.11 17.03
N THR A 157 -27.33 -20.93 16.17
CA THR A 157 -26.12 -21.76 16.11
C THR A 157 -24.83 -20.94 15.99
N ASP A 158 -23.69 -21.55 16.32
CA ASP A 158 -22.35 -20.98 16.16
C ASP A 158 -21.71 -21.38 14.80
N ILE A 159 -20.47 -20.94 14.52
CA ILE A 159 -19.80 -21.22 13.24
C ILE A 159 -19.57 -22.72 12.95
N PHE A 160 -19.67 -23.58 13.98
CA PHE A 160 -19.57 -25.03 13.86
C PHE A 160 -20.95 -25.72 13.93
N GLY A 161 -22.04 -24.97 13.89
CA GLY A 161 -23.41 -25.48 14.00
C GLY A 161 -23.83 -25.87 15.41
N GLN A 162 -23.08 -25.49 16.46
CA GLN A 162 -23.46 -25.80 17.84
C GLN A 162 -24.59 -24.88 18.30
N SER A 163 -25.61 -25.46 18.94
CA SER A 163 -26.78 -24.69 19.40
C SER A 163 -26.43 -23.68 20.50
N ARG A 164 -26.97 -22.47 20.37
CA ARG A 164 -26.88 -21.37 21.35
C ARG A 164 -27.96 -21.43 22.43
N ALA A 165 -28.94 -22.33 22.33
CA ALA A 165 -30.15 -22.31 23.17
C ALA A 165 -29.91 -22.57 24.66
N LYS A 166 -28.91 -23.40 25.00
CA LYS A 166 -28.61 -23.79 26.40
C LYS A 166 -27.32 -23.20 26.95
N ASN A 167 -26.35 -22.99 26.07
CA ASN A 167 -25.05 -22.43 26.40
C ASN A 167 -24.82 -21.32 25.39
N ASN A 168 -25.01 -20.07 25.77
CA ASN A 168 -24.69 -18.95 24.89
C ASN A 168 -23.52 -18.16 25.50
N GLN A 169 -22.74 -17.53 24.63
CA GLN A 169 -21.63 -16.66 25.00
C GLN A 169 -21.29 -15.73 23.83
N PRO A 170 -20.58 -14.62 24.07
CA PRO A 170 -20.20 -13.70 23.02
C PRO A 170 -19.23 -14.35 22.03
N GLY A 171 -19.26 -13.83 20.81
CA GLY A 171 -18.41 -14.31 19.72
C GLY A 171 -18.99 -15.50 18.94
N ALA A 172 -18.25 -15.89 17.91
CA ALA A 172 -18.70 -16.78 16.86
C ALA A 172 -18.65 -18.27 17.24
N ILE A 173 -18.05 -18.61 18.37
CA ILE A 173 -17.87 -19.98 18.85
C ILE A 173 -18.40 -20.08 20.27
N VAL A 174 -19.38 -20.96 20.46
CA VAL A 174 -19.95 -21.28 21.77
C VAL A 174 -19.26 -22.49 22.37
N LYS A 175 -18.98 -23.50 21.54
CA LYS A 175 -18.35 -24.73 21.99
C LYS A 175 -17.52 -25.32 20.87
N THR A 176 -16.27 -25.64 21.18
CA THR A 176 -15.44 -26.41 20.26
C THR A 176 -16.03 -27.83 20.11
N PRO A 177 -16.38 -28.28 18.88
CA PRO A 177 -16.85 -29.65 18.66
C PRO A 177 -15.71 -30.65 18.88
N ALA A 178 -16.05 -31.92 19.16
CA ALA A 178 -15.06 -32.99 19.30
C ALA A 178 -14.25 -33.24 18.02
N LYS A 179 -14.86 -32.95 16.86
CA LYS A 179 -14.21 -32.93 15.55
C LYS A 179 -14.46 -31.58 14.90
N VAL A 180 -13.38 -30.85 14.64
CA VAL A 180 -13.46 -29.53 13.99
C VAL A 180 -13.65 -29.74 12.49
N PRO A 181 -14.69 -29.17 11.86
CA PRO A 181 -14.82 -29.21 10.42
C PRO A 181 -13.70 -28.40 9.77
N ALA A 182 -13.16 -28.89 8.66
CA ALA A 182 -12.17 -28.15 7.88
C ALA A 182 -12.87 -27.00 7.13
N LEU A 183 -13.00 -25.86 7.80
CA LEU A 183 -13.72 -24.67 7.31
C LEU A 183 -13.08 -24.05 6.06
N LEU A 184 -11.78 -24.24 5.85
CA LEU A 184 -10.98 -23.69 4.73
C LEU A 184 -10.17 -24.79 4.04
N ASP A 185 -10.77 -25.95 3.82
CA ASP A 185 -10.12 -27.05 3.09
C ASP A 185 -9.92 -26.70 1.61
N ARG A 186 -8.76 -26.12 1.27
CA ARG A 186 -8.43 -25.67 -0.09
C ARG A 186 -8.56 -26.77 -1.14
N SER A 187 -8.37 -28.04 -0.77
CA SER A 187 -8.49 -29.17 -1.69
C SER A 187 -9.91 -29.36 -2.25
N LYS A 188 -10.92 -28.79 -1.59
CA LYS A 188 -12.32 -28.82 -2.05
C LYS A 188 -12.63 -27.73 -3.08
N TYR A 189 -11.68 -26.86 -3.38
CA TYR A 189 -11.86 -25.72 -4.27
C TYR A 189 -10.87 -25.79 -5.42
N GLY A 190 -11.31 -25.38 -6.61
CA GLY A 190 -10.50 -25.46 -7.81
C GLY A 190 -10.54 -26.82 -8.49
N ALA A 191 -9.75 -26.95 -9.55
CA ALA A 191 -9.69 -28.17 -10.34
C ALA A 191 -8.52 -29.04 -9.89
N THR A 192 -8.75 -30.34 -9.72
CA THR A 192 -7.74 -31.30 -9.23
C THR A 192 -6.55 -31.50 -10.17
N TRP A 193 -6.64 -31.02 -11.41
CA TRP A 193 -5.59 -31.10 -12.43
C TRP A 193 -4.69 -29.85 -12.48
N PHE A 194 -4.94 -28.84 -11.64
CA PHE A 194 -4.16 -27.60 -11.59
C PHE A 194 -3.57 -27.38 -10.20
N GLU A 195 -2.26 -27.12 -10.14
CA GLU A 195 -1.55 -26.79 -8.91
C GLU A 195 -1.14 -25.31 -8.96
N SER A 196 -1.62 -24.53 -7.99
CA SER A 196 -1.32 -23.10 -7.90
C SER A 196 -0.08 -22.79 -7.06
N GLU A 197 0.46 -23.78 -6.34
CA GLU A 197 1.62 -23.59 -5.47
C GLU A 197 2.91 -23.79 -6.28
N THR A 198 3.70 -22.74 -6.40
CA THR A 198 5.02 -22.80 -7.04
C THR A 198 6.07 -23.19 -6.00
N VAL A 199 6.85 -24.23 -6.29
CA VAL A 199 8.02 -24.58 -5.48
C VAL A 199 9.13 -23.55 -5.70
N THR A 200 9.70 -23.01 -4.63
CA THR A 200 10.86 -22.11 -4.70
C THR A 200 12.05 -22.85 -5.31
N ALA A 201 12.49 -22.43 -6.50
CA ALA A 201 13.66 -22.99 -7.16
C ALA A 201 14.97 -22.50 -6.51
N GLU A 202 16.05 -23.26 -6.66
CA GLU A 202 17.40 -22.79 -6.28
C GLU A 202 17.83 -21.62 -7.18
N ILE A 203 18.44 -20.59 -6.57
CA ILE A 203 18.92 -19.40 -7.29
C ILE A 203 20.09 -19.80 -8.19
N THR A 204 19.93 -19.56 -9.50
CA THR A 204 21.00 -19.78 -10.48
C THR A 204 21.88 -18.54 -10.60
N GLU A 205 23.20 -18.70 -10.54
CA GLU A 205 24.16 -17.61 -10.77
C GLU A 205 24.94 -17.79 -12.07
N GLN A 206 25.09 -16.72 -12.85
CA GLN A 206 25.90 -16.69 -14.06
C GLN A 206 26.88 -15.52 -14.02
N LYS A 207 28.18 -15.82 -14.03
CA LYS A 207 29.23 -14.79 -14.11
C LYS A 207 29.43 -14.36 -15.56
N VAL A 208 29.58 -13.06 -15.78
CA VAL A 208 29.82 -12.46 -17.10
C VAL A 208 30.95 -11.42 -17.04
N SER A 209 31.72 -11.32 -18.11
CA SER A 209 32.96 -10.51 -18.17
C SER A 209 32.98 -9.51 -19.32
N ASN A 210 32.01 -9.54 -20.21
CA ASN A 210 31.90 -8.64 -21.35
C ASN A 210 30.44 -8.42 -21.80
N THR A 211 30.21 -7.43 -22.66
CA THR A 211 28.89 -7.05 -23.18
C THR A 211 28.13 -8.21 -23.81
N LYS A 212 28.82 -9.06 -24.58
CA LYS A 212 28.18 -10.17 -25.30
C LYS A 212 27.63 -11.19 -24.30
N GLU A 213 28.44 -11.59 -23.33
CA GLU A 213 28.02 -12.49 -22.25
C GLU A 213 26.87 -11.91 -21.43
N LEU A 214 26.89 -10.60 -21.11
CA LEU A 214 25.78 -9.95 -20.41
C LEU A 214 24.47 -10.04 -21.20
N THR A 215 24.52 -9.72 -22.49
CA THR A 215 23.33 -9.72 -23.35
C THR A 215 22.76 -11.14 -23.52
N GLU A 216 23.64 -12.13 -23.69
CA GLU A 216 23.26 -13.54 -23.75
C GLU A 216 22.66 -14.01 -22.40
N ALA A 217 23.29 -13.66 -21.28
CA ALA A 217 22.84 -14.05 -19.94
C ALA A 217 21.43 -13.52 -19.62
N ILE A 218 21.10 -12.27 -19.98
CA ILE A 218 19.76 -11.72 -19.79
C ILE A 218 18.69 -12.59 -20.47
N SER A 219 19.01 -13.13 -21.64
CA SER A 219 18.09 -13.98 -22.40
C SER A 219 17.99 -15.39 -21.80
N THR A 220 19.10 -15.96 -21.35
CA THR A 220 19.20 -17.38 -20.98
C THR A 220 19.00 -17.68 -19.50
N ILE A 221 19.24 -16.72 -18.60
CA ILE A 221 19.14 -16.93 -17.15
C ILE A 221 17.70 -17.36 -16.78
N PRO A 222 17.48 -18.36 -15.92
CA PRO A 222 16.13 -18.72 -15.49
C PRO A 222 15.47 -17.60 -14.67
N ASP A 223 14.15 -17.67 -14.54
CA ASP A 223 13.38 -16.77 -13.68
C ASP A 223 13.87 -16.87 -12.23
N GLY A 224 14.20 -15.73 -11.61
CA GLY A 224 14.81 -15.63 -10.28
C GLY A 224 16.33 -15.86 -10.25
N GLY A 225 17.00 -15.91 -11.40
CA GLY A 225 18.46 -16.05 -11.47
C GLY A 225 19.22 -14.72 -11.40
N ASN A 226 20.50 -14.81 -11.03
CA ASN A 226 21.41 -13.70 -10.84
C ASN A 226 22.54 -13.69 -11.87
N ILE A 227 22.82 -12.53 -12.44
CA ILE A 227 23.94 -12.28 -13.34
C ILE A 227 24.99 -11.48 -12.56
N LEU A 228 26.22 -11.98 -12.52
CA LEU A 228 27.31 -11.42 -11.74
C LEU A 228 28.36 -10.81 -12.68
N LEU A 229 28.46 -9.48 -12.71
CA LEU A 229 29.38 -8.77 -13.61
C LEU A 229 30.77 -8.68 -12.97
N ALA A 230 31.79 -9.13 -13.70
CA ALA A 230 33.17 -8.78 -13.37
C ALA A 230 33.38 -7.25 -13.48
N GLY A 231 34.39 -6.73 -12.78
CA GLY A 231 34.77 -5.33 -12.93
C GLY A 231 35.20 -5.03 -14.38
N GLY A 232 34.79 -3.88 -14.90
CA GLY A 232 35.03 -3.51 -16.30
C GLY A 232 33.90 -2.70 -16.92
N GLU A 233 34.04 -2.38 -18.20
CA GLU A 233 33.07 -1.59 -18.96
C GLU A 233 32.27 -2.48 -19.93
N TYR A 234 30.95 -2.31 -19.91
CA TYR A 234 29.97 -3.01 -20.75
C TYR A 234 29.24 -1.96 -21.58
N THR A 235 29.70 -1.72 -22.81
CA THR A 235 29.05 -0.78 -23.73
C THR A 235 27.92 -1.47 -24.48
N LEU A 236 26.71 -0.93 -24.39
CA LEU A 236 25.49 -1.46 -25.01
C LEU A 236 24.90 -0.44 -26.00
N GLU A 237 24.51 -0.91 -27.18
CA GLU A 237 23.80 -0.11 -28.19
C GLU A 237 22.31 -0.49 -28.29
N ALA A 238 21.90 -1.58 -27.64
CA ALA A 238 20.54 -2.09 -27.62
C ALA A 238 20.04 -2.26 -26.18
N SER A 239 18.73 -2.15 -25.98
CA SER A 239 18.10 -2.34 -24.67
C SER A 239 18.24 -3.77 -24.16
N LEU A 240 18.43 -3.92 -22.86
CA LEU A 240 18.25 -5.17 -22.13
C LEU A 240 16.77 -5.31 -21.78
N VAL A 241 16.12 -6.33 -22.33
CA VAL A 241 14.68 -6.57 -22.16
C VAL A 241 14.45 -7.43 -20.91
N ILE A 242 13.73 -6.88 -19.92
CA ILE A 242 13.43 -7.55 -18.66
C ILE A 242 11.98 -8.05 -18.67
N SER A 243 11.83 -9.37 -18.66
CA SER A 243 10.54 -10.07 -18.88
C SER A 243 10.19 -11.11 -17.79
N LYS A 244 11.04 -11.18 -16.77
CA LYS A 244 11.01 -12.14 -15.66
C LYS A 244 11.84 -11.56 -14.50
N ASN A 245 11.92 -12.27 -13.38
CA ASN A 245 12.78 -11.91 -12.26
C ASN A 245 14.25 -12.16 -12.61
N ILE A 246 15.06 -11.10 -12.56
CA ILE A 246 16.51 -11.15 -12.81
C ILE A 246 17.23 -10.23 -11.81
N GLY A 247 18.23 -10.78 -11.13
CA GLY A 247 19.22 -10.00 -10.38
C GLY A 247 20.46 -9.70 -11.25
N ILE A 248 21.00 -8.50 -11.16
CA ILE A 248 22.27 -8.11 -11.78
C ILE A 248 23.14 -7.43 -10.72
N HIS A 249 24.24 -8.08 -10.38
CA HIS A 249 25.11 -7.64 -9.29
C HIS A 249 26.52 -7.43 -9.82
N SER A 250 27.17 -6.38 -9.35
CA SER A 250 28.58 -6.20 -9.60
C SER A 250 29.45 -7.02 -8.63
N LEU A 251 30.49 -7.67 -9.15
CA LEU A 251 31.56 -8.30 -8.36
C LEU A 251 32.79 -7.38 -8.19
N GLY A 252 32.80 -6.22 -8.84
CA GLY A 252 33.87 -5.21 -8.80
C GLY A 252 33.35 -3.85 -9.27
N ASP A 253 34.22 -2.99 -9.81
CA ASP A 253 33.77 -1.72 -10.39
C ASP A 253 33.25 -1.97 -11.83
N ALA A 254 31.98 -2.38 -11.96
CA ALA A 254 31.34 -2.62 -13.26
C ALA A 254 30.55 -1.38 -13.72
N THR A 255 30.82 -0.93 -14.94
CA THR A 255 30.12 0.18 -15.59
C THR A 255 29.36 -0.33 -16.81
N ILE A 256 28.07 -0.04 -16.89
CA ILE A 256 27.26 -0.24 -18.08
C ILE A 256 27.07 1.11 -18.77
N GLN A 257 27.69 1.27 -19.94
CA GLN A 257 27.56 2.47 -20.78
C GLN A 257 26.52 2.21 -21.86
N TYR A 258 25.43 2.99 -21.86
CA TYR A 258 24.37 2.86 -22.85
C TYR A 258 24.48 3.93 -23.93
N ASN A 259 24.77 3.49 -25.15
CA ASN A 259 24.90 4.29 -26.37
C ASN A 259 23.79 4.00 -27.38
N GLY A 260 22.66 3.44 -26.92
CA GLY A 260 21.52 3.20 -27.77
C GLY A 260 20.85 4.49 -28.28
N PRO A 261 19.86 4.35 -29.17
CA PRO A 261 19.16 5.48 -29.77
C PRO A 261 18.55 6.45 -28.74
N SER A 262 18.22 7.65 -29.19
CA SER A 262 17.47 8.61 -28.37
C SER A 262 16.12 8.01 -27.95
N GLU A 263 15.68 8.33 -26.74
CA GLU A 263 14.39 7.91 -26.17
C GLU A 263 14.20 6.38 -26.01
N THR A 264 15.27 5.59 -26.03
CA THR A 264 15.24 4.18 -25.66
C THR A 264 15.81 3.97 -24.27
N ALA A 265 15.38 2.91 -23.58
CA ALA A 265 15.88 2.58 -22.25
C ALA A 265 17.04 1.58 -22.30
N LEU A 266 18.00 1.70 -21.39
CA LEU A 266 18.98 0.65 -21.12
C LEU A 266 18.26 -0.62 -20.66
N PHE A 267 17.39 -0.50 -19.65
CA PHE A 267 16.53 -1.59 -19.19
C PHE A 267 15.08 -1.34 -19.62
N GLN A 268 14.61 -2.13 -20.59
CA GLN A 268 13.22 -2.09 -21.03
C GLN A 268 12.39 -3.08 -20.22
N MET A 269 11.52 -2.56 -19.35
CA MET A 269 10.62 -3.35 -18.51
C MET A 269 9.40 -3.75 -19.34
N ILE A 270 9.18 -5.05 -19.51
CA ILE A 270 7.98 -5.60 -20.17
C ILE A 270 7.13 -6.37 -19.15
N PRO A 271 5.93 -6.88 -19.50
CA PRO A 271 5.08 -7.59 -18.54
C PRO A 271 5.85 -8.69 -17.78
N LYS A 272 5.68 -8.72 -16.45
CA LYS A 272 6.39 -9.61 -15.51
C LYS A 272 7.87 -9.29 -15.29
N GLY A 273 8.38 -8.19 -15.83
CA GLY A 273 9.75 -7.75 -15.57
C GLY A 273 9.96 -7.42 -14.10
N ASP A 274 10.92 -8.06 -13.46
CA ASP A 274 11.28 -7.82 -12.06
C ASP A 274 12.80 -7.74 -11.98
N LEU A 275 13.33 -6.54 -11.74
CA LEU A 275 14.77 -6.27 -11.86
C LEU A 275 15.36 -5.87 -10.51
N THR A 276 16.38 -6.60 -10.08
CA THR A 276 17.23 -6.18 -8.96
C THR A 276 18.61 -5.80 -9.48
N LEU A 277 19.07 -4.58 -9.19
CA LEU A 277 20.42 -4.09 -9.49
C LEU A 277 21.18 -3.80 -8.20
N GLN A 278 22.46 -4.20 -8.16
CA GLN A 278 23.32 -3.92 -7.02
C GLN A 278 24.75 -3.57 -7.42
N GLY A 279 25.28 -2.46 -6.90
CA GLY A 279 26.71 -2.14 -6.99
C GLY A 279 27.19 -1.71 -8.38
N LEU A 280 26.29 -1.25 -9.25
CA LEU A 280 26.59 -0.95 -10.65
C LEU A 280 26.75 0.55 -10.90
N THR A 281 27.61 0.92 -11.84
CA THR A 281 27.58 2.25 -12.45
C THR A 281 26.84 2.18 -13.79
N LEU A 282 25.80 2.98 -13.97
CA LEU A 282 25.02 3.10 -15.20
C LEU A 282 25.23 4.49 -15.79
N LYS A 283 25.61 4.55 -17.06
CA LYS A 283 25.85 5.80 -17.78
C LYS A 283 25.05 5.86 -19.07
N GLY A 284 24.32 6.95 -19.26
CA GLY A 284 23.60 7.24 -20.49
C GLY A 284 24.41 8.09 -21.47
N ASN A 285 23.71 8.66 -22.44
CA ASN A 285 24.25 9.63 -23.41
C ASN A 285 23.51 10.98 -23.41
N GLY A 286 22.71 11.24 -22.39
CA GLY A 286 21.88 12.44 -22.21
C GLY A 286 20.52 12.39 -22.90
N SER A 287 20.31 11.47 -23.86
CA SER A 287 19.08 11.34 -24.65
C SER A 287 18.28 10.07 -24.36
N ASN A 288 18.93 9.06 -23.79
CA ASN A 288 18.35 7.76 -23.48
C ASN A 288 17.87 7.67 -22.03
N TYR A 289 17.20 6.57 -21.68
CA TYR A 289 16.63 6.34 -20.35
C TYR A 289 17.38 5.21 -19.64
N ALA A 290 17.49 5.24 -18.30
CA ALA A 290 18.03 4.10 -17.58
C ALA A 290 17.00 2.97 -17.53
N PHE A 291 15.76 3.29 -17.14
CA PHE A 291 14.63 2.37 -17.07
C PHE A 291 13.41 2.95 -17.78
N ALA A 292 12.70 2.13 -18.56
CA ALA A 292 11.36 2.48 -19.02
C ALA A 292 10.47 1.28 -19.23
N THR A 293 9.16 1.44 -19.01
CA THR A 293 8.16 0.43 -19.36
C THR A 293 7.86 0.45 -20.86
N LEU A 294 7.08 -0.52 -21.33
CA LEU A 294 6.45 -0.40 -22.65
C LEU A 294 5.46 0.77 -22.68
N LYS A 295 5.39 1.44 -23.83
CA LYS A 295 4.37 2.49 -24.09
C LYS A 295 2.95 1.93 -24.18
N GLN A 296 2.81 0.65 -24.52
CA GLN A 296 1.54 -0.07 -24.73
C GLN A 296 1.74 -1.55 -24.38
N ASN A 297 0.64 -2.27 -24.13
CA ASN A 297 0.64 -3.71 -23.85
C ASN A 297 1.43 -4.12 -22.59
N MET A 298 1.46 -3.25 -21.57
CA MET A 298 2.02 -3.57 -20.25
C MET A 298 1.02 -4.41 -19.43
N SER A 299 0.71 -5.62 -19.91
CA SER A 299 -0.38 -6.49 -19.41
C SER A 299 -0.19 -7.05 -18.01
N SER A 300 0.94 -6.78 -17.35
CA SER A 300 1.25 -7.24 -16.01
C SER A 300 2.13 -6.22 -15.31
N HIS A 301 2.17 -6.31 -13.99
CA HIS A 301 3.02 -5.43 -13.19
C HIS A 301 4.49 -5.70 -13.46
N TYR A 302 5.32 -4.71 -13.08
CA TYR A 302 6.77 -4.83 -13.02
C TYR A 302 7.27 -4.45 -11.62
N ASN A 303 8.51 -4.79 -11.30
CA ASN A 303 9.19 -4.36 -10.09
C ASN A 303 10.61 -3.90 -10.41
N LEU A 304 11.14 -3.01 -9.56
CA LEU A 304 12.50 -2.49 -9.69
C LEU A 304 13.12 -2.28 -8.30
N GLU A 305 14.27 -2.87 -8.07
CA GLU A 305 15.11 -2.60 -6.90
C GLU A 305 16.51 -2.20 -7.37
N VAL A 306 16.98 -1.03 -6.95
CA VAL A 306 18.30 -0.50 -7.28
C VAL A 306 19.01 -0.14 -5.99
N SER A 307 20.13 -0.78 -5.73
CA SER A 307 20.88 -0.62 -4.49
C SER A 307 22.36 -0.37 -4.72
N ASP A 308 22.95 0.59 -3.99
CA ASP A 308 24.40 0.86 -4.04
C ASP A 308 24.92 1.14 -5.48
N CYS A 309 24.10 1.77 -6.33
CA CYS A 309 24.43 2.08 -7.71
C CYS A 309 24.75 3.57 -7.92
N ASN A 310 25.44 3.87 -9.03
CA ASN A 310 25.62 5.23 -9.55
C ASN A 310 24.92 5.33 -10.91
N ILE A 311 24.06 6.32 -11.10
CA ILE A 311 23.31 6.54 -12.34
C ILE A 311 23.59 7.95 -12.83
N SER A 312 24.11 8.10 -14.04
CA SER A 312 24.38 9.42 -14.61
C SER A 312 24.04 9.56 -16.09
N ASP A 313 23.90 10.80 -16.53
CA ASP A 313 23.84 11.19 -17.94
C ASP A 313 22.65 10.56 -18.71
N PHE A 314 21.50 10.38 -18.06
CA PHE A 314 20.27 9.94 -18.72
C PHE A 314 19.30 11.11 -18.95
N ASN A 315 18.49 11.02 -20.00
CA ASN A 315 17.32 11.88 -20.13
C ASN A 315 16.32 11.56 -19.01
N TYR A 316 16.03 10.29 -18.74
CA TYR A 316 15.20 9.85 -17.60
C TYR A 316 15.93 8.76 -16.84
N VAL A 317 15.95 8.86 -15.50
CA VAL A 317 16.31 7.70 -14.68
C VAL A 317 15.22 6.65 -14.85
N LEU A 318 13.96 6.99 -14.54
CA LEU A 318 12.82 6.11 -14.77
C LEU A 318 11.72 6.85 -15.51
N LYS A 319 11.26 6.27 -16.62
CA LYS A 319 10.07 6.69 -17.37
C LYS A 319 9.02 5.59 -17.36
N ALA A 320 8.01 5.70 -16.50
CA ALA A 320 6.81 4.88 -16.62
C ALA A 320 5.88 5.50 -17.67
N TYR A 321 5.24 4.64 -18.47
CA TYR A 321 4.22 5.06 -19.43
C TYR A 321 2.82 4.77 -18.90
N LYS A 322 1.84 5.42 -19.52
CA LYS A 322 0.43 5.28 -19.19
C LYS A 322 -0.02 3.81 -19.16
N GLU A 323 -0.87 3.46 -18.21
CA GLU A 323 -1.42 2.13 -17.94
C GLU A 323 -0.36 1.08 -17.56
N SER A 324 0.86 1.49 -17.22
CA SER A 324 1.84 0.64 -16.53
C SER A 324 1.67 0.74 -15.01
N MET A 325 1.96 -0.35 -14.31
CA MET A 325 1.85 -0.40 -12.86
C MET A 325 3.00 -1.23 -12.27
N ALA A 326 3.68 -0.69 -11.27
CA ALA A 326 4.62 -1.45 -10.44
C ALA A 326 4.01 -1.81 -9.09
N GLN A 327 4.38 -2.96 -8.53
CA GLN A 327 4.06 -3.21 -7.11
C GLN A 327 5.04 -2.45 -6.23
N THR A 328 6.34 -2.57 -6.52
CA THR A 328 7.38 -1.89 -5.74
C THR A 328 8.47 -1.32 -6.63
N ILE A 329 8.93 -0.13 -6.26
CA ILE A 329 10.13 0.50 -6.81
C ILE A 329 10.99 0.98 -5.64
N TRP A 330 12.23 0.50 -5.59
CA TRP A 330 13.21 0.83 -4.55
C TRP A 330 14.46 1.43 -5.16
N PHE A 331 14.88 2.57 -4.63
CA PHE A 331 16.23 3.10 -4.75
C PHE A 331 16.83 3.22 -3.36
N VAL A 332 17.96 2.55 -3.13
CA VAL A 332 18.59 2.46 -1.81
C VAL A 332 20.08 2.75 -1.91
N LYS A 333 20.58 3.76 -1.21
CA LYS A 333 22.02 4.15 -1.26
C LYS A 333 22.52 4.36 -2.69
N THR A 334 21.66 4.91 -3.56
CA THR A 334 21.96 5.15 -4.97
C THR A 334 22.30 6.62 -5.21
N GLU A 335 23.34 6.88 -5.99
CA GLU A 335 23.67 8.22 -6.49
C GLU A 335 23.07 8.41 -7.88
N ILE A 336 22.35 9.52 -8.07
CA ILE A 336 21.72 9.91 -9.33
C ILE A 336 22.23 11.30 -9.68
N SER A 337 22.89 11.46 -10.82
CA SER A 337 23.58 12.70 -11.16
C SER A 337 23.43 13.10 -12.63
N ASP A 338 23.37 14.42 -12.87
CA ASP A 338 23.46 15.01 -14.22
C ASP A 338 22.41 14.48 -15.23
N CYS A 339 21.26 14.02 -14.71
CA CYS A 339 20.12 13.60 -15.52
C CYS A 339 19.20 14.77 -15.87
N THR A 340 18.55 14.72 -17.03
CA THR A 340 17.52 15.73 -17.37
C THR A 340 16.27 15.52 -16.51
N ASN A 341 15.83 14.28 -16.35
CA ASN A 341 14.68 13.88 -15.57
C ASN A 341 15.05 12.80 -14.57
N GLY A 342 14.45 12.86 -13.38
CA GLY A 342 14.58 11.83 -12.36
C GLY A 342 13.62 10.68 -12.60
N ILE A 343 12.66 10.54 -11.68
CA ILE A 343 11.69 9.45 -11.65
C ILE A 343 10.31 10.00 -12.06
N GLU A 344 9.83 9.61 -13.24
CA GLU A 344 8.52 10.03 -13.77
C GLU A 344 7.51 8.88 -13.76
N LEU A 345 6.49 9.04 -12.92
CA LEU A 345 5.39 8.13 -12.60
C LEU A 345 4.05 8.90 -12.65
N SER A 346 3.94 9.84 -13.59
CA SER A 346 2.87 10.83 -13.64
C SER A 346 2.02 10.79 -14.92
N GLN A 347 2.06 9.68 -15.66
CA GLN A 347 1.41 9.60 -16.98
C GLN A 347 -0.10 9.36 -16.92
N GLU A 348 -0.65 9.05 -15.74
CA GLU A 348 -2.09 8.89 -15.52
C GLU A 348 -2.86 10.22 -15.38
N THR A 349 -2.77 11.05 -16.41
CA THR A 349 -3.29 12.44 -16.41
C THR A 349 -4.79 12.56 -16.72
N ASN A 350 -5.52 11.44 -16.76
CA ASN A 350 -6.95 11.40 -17.08
C ASN A 350 -7.86 11.65 -15.87
N ASP A 351 -7.29 11.75 -14.67
CA ASP A 351 -7.95 11.96 -13.39
C ASP A 351 -8.98 10.87 -13.02
N LYS A 352 -8.63 9.60 -13.28
CA LYS A 352 -9.51 8.46 -13.02
C LYS A 352 -9.19 7.61 -11.80
N GLY A 353 -8.24 8.04 -10.98
CA GLY A 353 -7.73 7.26 -9.86
C GLY A 353 -6.62 6.28 -10.24
N ASP A 354 -6.23 6.21 -11.51
CA ASP A 354 -5.10 5.43 -11.99
C ASP A 354 -3.76 6.06 -11.53
N TYR A 355 -2.75 5.22 -11.28
CA TYR A 355 -1.38 5.62 -10.91
C TYR A 355 -0.38 4.51 -11.27
N ASN A 356 0.93 4.82 -11.29
CA ASN A 356 1.94 3.94 -11.91
C ASN A 356 2.74 3.02 -10.96
N VAL A 357 2.61 3.15 -9.64
CA VAL A 357 3.32 2.27 -8.68
C VAL A 357 2.57 2.18 -7.35
N GLU A 358 2.59 1.05 -6.65
CA GLU A 358 2.00 0.94 -5.31
C GLU A 358 2.92 1.46 -4.19
N PHE A 359 4.20 1.06 -4.20
CA PHE A 359 5.20 1.50 -3.22
C PHE A 359 6.45 2.07 -3.90
N LEU A 360 6.65 3.38 -3.83
CA LEU A 360 7.90 4.05 -4.22
C LEU A 360 8.74 4.38 -2.98
N ASN A 361 9.95 3.84 -2.92
CA ASN A 361 10.86 4.02 -1.78
C ASN A 361 12.21 4.55 -2.25
N ILE A 362 12.57 5.73 -1.76
CA ILE A 362 13.83 6.41 -2.00
C ILE A 362 14.54 6.57 -0.66
N VAL A 363 15.57 5.78 -0.42
CA VAL A 363 16.18 5.64 0.91
C VAL A 363 17.69 5.83 0.83
N LYS A 364 18.21 6.85 1.51
CA LYS A 364 19.65 7.16 1.56
C LYS A 364 20.27 7.41 0.18
N CYS A 365 19.46 7.84 -0.80
CA CYS A 365 19.93 8.22 -2.12
C CYS A 365 20.41 9.67 -2.18
N THR A 366 21.27 9.97 -3.15
CA THR A 366 21.72 11.33 -3.46
C THR A 366 21.31 11.69 -4.87
N PHE A 367 20.62 12.81 -5.05
CA PHE A 367 20.27 13.39 -6.35
C PHE A 367 21.05 14.69 -6.55
N THR A 368 21.80 14.80 -7.64
CA THR A 368 22.62 15.98 -7.95
C THR A 368 22.37 16.44 -9.37
N ASN A 369 22.08 17.73 -9.57
CA ASN A 369 21.89 18.34 -10.90
C ASN A 369 20.78 17.69 -11.75
N VAL A 370 19.75 17.11 -11.13
CA VAL A 370 18.59 16.56 -11.86
C VAL A 370 17.63 17.70 -12.21
N LYS A 371 17.40 17.95 -13.51
CA LYS A 371 16.82 19.24 -13.95
C LYS A 371 15.32 19.37 -13.67
N GLN A 372 14.53 18.32 -13.90
CA GLN A 372 13.07 18.30 -13.69
C GLN A 372 12.58 16.86 -13.40
N ASN A 373 11.29 16.68 -13.13
CA ASN A 373 10.69 15.39 -12.76
C ASN A 373 11.56 14.64 -11.74
N VAL A 374 12.07 15.34 -10.72
CA VAL A 374 13.06 14.77 -9.79
C VAL A 374 12.44 13.55 -9.09
N ILE A 375 11.26 13.76 -8.51
CA ILE A 375 10.26 12.71 -8.27
C ILE A 375 8.91 13.29 -8.69
N ASP A 376 8.32 12.74 -9.75
CA ASP A 376 6.97 13.11 -10.21
C ASP A 376 6.06 11.88 -10.20
N TYR A 377 5.11 11.86 -9.28
CA TYR A 377 4.28 10.70 -8.96
C TYR A 377 2.82 11.11 -8.79
N TYR A 378 1.99 10.79 -9.78
CA TYR A 378 0.64 11.34 -9.87
C TYR A 378 -0.44 10.30 -9.64
N ARG A 379 -1.49 10.70 -8.92
CA ARG A 379 -2.78 10.01 -8.87
C ARG A 379 -3.90 11.03 -8.95
N GLY A 380 -4.47 11.23 -10.13
CA GLY A 380 -5.55 12.18 -10.34
C GLY A 380 -6.92 11.60 -10.01
N GLY A 381 -7.93 12.47 -9.83
CA GLY A 381 -9.31 12.05 -9.63
C GLY A 381 -9.73 11.85 -8.17
N TYR A 382 -11.03 11.95 -7.90
CA TYR A 382 -11.63 11.57 -6.61
C TYR A 382 -12.09 10.10 -6.61
N ASP A 383 -11.16 9.17 -6.80
CA ASP A 383 -11.40 7.74 -6.56
C ASP A 383 -10.96 7.35 -5.13
N GLU A 384 -11.87 6.72 -4.40
CA GLU A 384 -11.62 6.16 -3.07
C GLU A 384 -11.59 4.63 -3.05
N SER A 385 -11.62 3.99 -4.23
CA SER A 385 -11.57 2.54 -4.36
C SER A 385 -10.17 2.00 -4.07
N THR A 386 -9.14 2.80 -4.32
CA THR A 386 -7.74 2.48 -4.02
C THR A 386 -7.22 3.24 -2.79
N ILE A 387 -6.62 2.49 -1.86
CA ILE A 387 -5.83 3.07 -0.74
C ILE A 387 -4.36 3.26 -1.12
N GLY A 388 -4.06 2.94 -2.38
CA GLY A 388 -2.72 2.77 -2.87
C GLY A 388 -2.11 4.06 -3.35
N GLY A 389 -0.81 3.93 -3.58
CA GLY A 389 0.10 5.02 -3.73
C GLY A 389 0.75 5.38 -2.40
N ASN A 390 1.99 4.92 -2.27
CA ASN A 390 2.82 5.07 -1.08
C ASN A 390 4.18 5.61 -1.51
N LEU A 391 4.57 6.75 -0.94
CA LEU A 391 5.87 7.38 -1.18
C LEU A 391 6.65 7.47 0.12
N THR A 392 7.84 6.88 0.14
CA THR A 392 8.82 7.07 1.22
C THR A 392 10.06 7.74 0.64
N VAL A 393 10.43 8.91 1.18
CA VAL A 393 11.71 9.59 0.90
C VAL A 393 12.43 9.80 2.22
N LYS A 394 13.50 9.04 2.46
CA LYS A 394 14.13 8.97 3.79
C LYS A 394 15.65 9.04 3.77
N GLY A 395 16.20 9.96 4.55
CA GLY A 395 17.65 10.10 4.70
C GLY A 395 18.37 10.44 3.39
N SER A 396 17.64 11.00 2.43
CA SER A 396 18.15 11.31 1.08
C SER A 396 18.61 12.75 0.96
N THR A 397 19.48 13.02 0.00
CA THR A 397 20.05 14.35 -0.27
C THR A 397 19.73 14.79 -1.69
N PHE A 398 19.27 16.02 -1.87
CA PHE A 398 18.95 16.63 -3.16
C PHE A 398 19.71 17.95 -3.32
N ILE A 399 20.56 18.04 -4.35
CA ILE A 399 21.49 19.16 -4.56
C ILE A 399 21.32 19.70 -5.98
N ASN A 400 21.04 21.01 -6.11
CA ASN A 400 20.90 21.69 -7.41
C ASN A 400 19.85 21.04 -8.33
N CYS A 401 18.80 20.47 -7.76
CA CYS A 401 17.75 19.80 -8.53
C CYS A 401 16.55 20.72 -8.79
N GLY A 402 15.77 20.37 -9.80
CA GLY A 402 14.45 20.91 -10.08
C GLY A 402 14.41 22.30 -10.73
N ALA A 403 15.53 22.79 -11.26
CA ALA A 403 15.62 24.12 -11.89
C ALA A 403 14.65 24.30 -13.08
N ASN A 404 14.19 23.20 -13.69
CA ASN A 404 13.27 23.18 -14.82
C ASN A 404 11.88 22.60 -14.44
N GLU A 405 11.55 22.45 -13.15
CA GLU A 405 10.21 21.98 -12.75
C GLU A 405 9.15 23.03 -13.09
N GLU A 406 8.30 22.76 -14.08
CA GLU A 406 7.25 23.69 -14.54
C GLU A 406 6.25 24.03 -13.43
N ASN A 407 5.91 23.04 -12.59
CA ASN A 407 5.01 23.21 -11.43
C ASN A 407 5.71 23.89 -10.22
N GLY A 408 7.05 24.03 -10.28
CA GLY A 408 7.89 24.56 -9.22
C GLY A 408 7.94 23.71 -7.94
N ILE A 409 7.67 22.40 -8.03
CA ILE A 409 7.64 21.44 -6.92
C ILE A 409 8.72 20.37 -7.16
N LEU A 410 9.64 20.19 -6.22
CA LEU A 410 10.73 19.21 -6.36
C LEU A 410 10.25 17.76 -6.24
N LEU A 411 9.47 17.47 -5.20
CA LEU A 411 8.86 16.17 -4.95
C LEU A 411 7.36 16.31 -5.21
N ASN A 412 6.96 16.14 -6.47
CA ASN A 412 5.57 16.24 -6.89
C ASN A 412 4.88 14.88 -6.70
N HIS A 413 3.98 14.79 -5.72
CA HIS A 413 3.27 13.55 -5.39
C HIS A 413 1.75 13.76 -5.29
N ARG A 414 1.19 14.59 -6.17
CA ARG A 414 -0.23 14.99 -6.10
C ARG A 414 -1.16 13.78 -6.13
N GLY A 415 -2.01 13.69 -5.10
CA GLY A 415 -3.04 12.66 -4.95
C GLY A 415 -2.57 11.35 -4.30
N ILE A 416 -1.29 11.26 -3.92
CA ILE A 416 -0.75 10.11 -3.21
C ILE A 416 -1.20 10.12 -1.74
N ILE A 417 -1.74 8.98 -1.28
CA ILE A 417 -2.46 8.90 0.00
C ILE A 417 -1.51 8.75 1.19
N ASN A 418 -0.40 8.02 1.00
CA ASN A 418 0.59 7.77 2.04
C ASN A 418 1.93 8.37 1.62
N VAL A 419 2.43 9.34 2.38
CA VAL A 419 3.70 10.03 2.09
C VAL A 419 4.50 10.21 3.38
N GLU A 420 5.75 9.73 3.40
CA GLU A 420 6.73 10.01 4.46
C GLU A 420 7.94 10.71 3.83
N ILE A 421 8.19 11.96 4.23
CA ILE A 421 9.39 12.73 3.86
C ILE A 421 10.20 12.99 5.13
N ALA A 422 11.18 12.14 5.44
CA ALA A 422 11.86 12.16 6.73
C ALA A 422 13.40 12.20 6.67
N GLY A 423 14.01 13.11 7.44
CA GLY A 423 15.46 13.15 7.63
C GLY A 423 16.25 13.49 6.36
N ASN A 424 15.66 14.20 5.40
CA ASN A 424 16.29 14.52 4.12
C ASN A 424 17.05 15.85 4.17
N THR A 425 17.98 16.03 3.24
CA THR A 425 18.69 17.30 3.03
C THR A 425 18.37 17.86 1.64
N PHE A 426 17.83 19.06 1.59
CA PHE A 426 17.54 19.80 0.36
C PHE A 426 18.46 21.02 0.30
N ASN A 427 19.39 21.07 -0.64
CA ASN A 427 20.40 22.10 -0.75
C ASN A 427 20.42 22.74 -2.15
N ASN A 428 20.22 24.06 -2.24
CA ASN A 428 20.30 24.84 -3.47
C ASN A 428 19.37 24.34 -4.60
N ASN A 429 18.18 23.85 -4.27
CA ASN A 429 17.21 23.40 -5.28
C ASN A 429 16.37 24.59 -5.76
N ALA A 430 16.43 24.89 -7.05
CA ALA A 430 15.80 26.08 -7.65
C ALA A 430 14.29 25.87 -7.90
N VAL A 431 13.54 25.59 -6.83
CA VAL A 431 12.10 25.32 -6.84
C VAL A 431 11.36 26.28 -5.90
N LYS A 432 10.06 26.49 -6.14
CA LYS A 432 9.21 27.26 -5.22
C LYS A 432 8.89 26.46 -3.96
N ARG A 433 8.63 25.16 -4.13
CA ARG A 433 8.25 24.23 -3.06
C ARG A 433 9.09 22.98 -3.17
N VAL A 434 9.59 22.49 -2.04
CA VAL A 434 10.17 21.15 -1.98
C VAL A 434 9.07 20.11 -2.11
N SER A 435 7.94 20.31 -1.43
CA SER A 435 6.82 19.37 -1.47
C SER A 435 5.51 20.01 -0.98
N VAL A 436 4.37 19.42 -1.37
CA VAL A 436 3.03 19.80 -0.88
C VAL A 436 2.36 18.56 -0.31
N LEU A 437 2.19 18.51 1.02
CA LEU A 437 1.56 17.42 1.73
C LEU A 437 0.04 17.56 1.75
N TRP A 438 -0.67 16.44 1.60
CA TRP A 438 -2.12 16.39 1.75
C TRP A 438 -2.51 16.13 3.22
N GLY A 439 -2.80 17.20 3.98
CA GLY A 439 -3.02 17.14 5.43
C GLY A 439 -4.21 16.29 5.89
N ALA A 440 -5.24 16.10 5.07
CA ALA A 440 -6.36 15.20 5.37
C ALA A 440 -6.03 13.71 5.14
N LYS A 441 -4.90 13.40 4.52
CA LYS A 441 -4.41 12.03 4.29
C LYS A 441 -3.15 11.76 5.09
N ASN A 442 -2.60 10.55 4.96
CA ASN A 442 -1.45 10.07 5.73
C ASN A 442 -0.13 10.60 5.15
N ASN A 443 0.00 11.92 5.09
CA ASN A 443 1.13 12.64 4.53
C ASN A 443 1.87 13.36 5.65
N HIS A 444 3.13 13.00 5.87
CA HIS A 444 3.92 13.49 6.99
C HIS A 444 5.36 13.83 6.59
N GLU A 445 5.92 14.84 7.26
CA GLU A 445 7.33 15.17 7.17
C GLU A 445 7.96 15.30 8.57
N SER A 446 9.24 14.98 8.69
CA SER A 446 9.98 15.22 9.93
C SER A 446 11.50 15.30 9.73
N GLY A 447 12.18 16.15 10.48
CA GLY A 447 13.64 16.17 10.56
C GLY A 447 14.37 16.52 9.26
N ASN A 448 13.70 17.19 8.32
CA ASN A 448 14.30 17.63 7.05
C ASN A 448 15.12 18.91 7.25
N THR A 449 16.25 19.01 6.55
CA THR A 449 17.08 20.22 6.47
C THR A 449 16.91 20.85 5.10
N ILE A 450 16.51 22.12 5.07
CA ILE A 450 16.23 22.85 3.84
C ILE A 450 17.11 24.11 3.81
N THR A 451 18.00 24.19 2.83
CA THR A 451 18.91 25.33 2.60
C THR A 451 18.78 25.78 1.16
N ASN A 452 18.52 27.08 0.94
CA ASN A 452 18.37 27.68 -0.39
C ASN A 452 17.49 26.85 -1.34
N SER A 453 16.43 26.30 -0.78
CA SER A 453 15.44 25.49 -1.49
C SER A 453 14.06 26.00 -1.11
N GLY A 454 13.03 25.63 -1.87
CA GLY A 454 11.64 25.95 -1.54
C GLY A 454 11.19 25.41 -0.17
N VAL A 455 9.91 25.57 0.15
CA VAL A 455 9.32 25.12 1.42
C VAL A 455 8.59 23.78 1.27
N ILE A 456 8.40 23.05 2.38
CA ILE A 456 7.40 21.98 2.47
C ILE A 456 6.12 22.60 3.01
N GLU A 457 5.03 22.52 2.25
CA GLU A 457 3.72 23.06 2.62
C GLU A 457 2.75 21.94 2.95
N VAL A 458 1.78 22.23 3.83
CA VAL A 458 0.65 21.33 4.09
C VAL A 458 -0.62 21.99 3.57
N GLN A 459 -1.32 21.31 2.67
CA GLN A 459 -2.66 21.69 2.23
C GLN A 459 -3.65 20.69 2.83
N GLN A 460 -4.57 21.18 3.67
CA GLN A 460 -5.48 20.31 4.40
C GLN A 460 -6.34 19.48 3.45
N ASN A 461 -7.03 20.13 2.51
CA ASN A 461 -7.85 19.48 1.50
C ASN A 461 -7.30 19.86 0.11
N LEU A 462 -6.87 18.86 -0.66
CA LEU A 462 -6.49 19.07 -2.06
C LEU A 462 -7.74 19.14 -2.94
N GLU A 463 -7.77 20.12 -3.84
CA GLU A 463 -8.76 20.14 -4.90
C GLU A 463 -8.43 19.03 -5.91
N LEU A 464 -9.33 18.06 -6.04
CA LEU A 464 -9.22 16.98 -7.02
C LEU A 464 -10.32 17.13 -8.05
N LYS A 465 -10.03 16.69 -9.27
CA LYS A 465 -11.03 16.66 -10.32
C LYS A 465 -12.00 15.50 -10.06
N MET A 466 -13.29 15.77 -10.16
CA MET A 466 -14.30 14.74 -10.03
C MET A 466 -14.32 13.83 -11.27
N MET A 467 -14.63 12.56 -11.04
CA MET A 467 -14.71 11.50 -12.06
C MET A 467 -15.97 11.57 -12.96
N TYR A 468 -16.88 12.53 -12.71
CA TYR A 468 -18.23 12.56 -13.29
C TYR A 468 -18.58 13.90 -13.91
#